data_AF-A0A8I1GRT8-F1
#
_entry.id   AF-A0A8I1GRT8-F1
#
_cell.length_a   1.000
_cell.length_b   1.000
_cell.length_c   1.000
_cell.angle_alpha   90.00
_cell.angle_beta   90.00
_cell.angle_gamma   90.00
#
_symmetry.space_group_name_H-M   'P 1'
#
loop_
_entity.id
_entity.type
_entity.pdbx_description
1 polymer ?
#
loop_
_entity_poly.entity_id
_entity_poly.type
_entity_poly.pdbx_seq_one_letter_code
_entity_poly.pdbx_strand_id
1 'polypeptide(L)'
;MSKFYFNHSSLINKEGFDIKDSLNELINMIGIIRKKGYTLNFSNRFWSIPISSGSLRSYLYSLSNQDKVRIIITSVMDLGPYYEEDPNFYPSLRVEPKIQGDTFGYCLLCVCFYDLQTLILSNREKAPLEHEQYFLDDGEASLEIKNIIGEEKLIEHIRYSEPFDKIEEVFERIEEDSQRIVILDSAKKSAKRHDFQKAYIAVYRTILALEETELLSLKKKEEQEESRKDNFFKTTGYEISGESQKTMRISKFRREREFNIPSSGKQLFEWHIKIGLKTRIHYYIDVEEDKVYIGHCGCHLGVSSYNS
;
A
#
# COMPACT_ATOMS: atom_id res chain seq x y z
N MET A 1 -6.89 -11.07 12.22
CA MET A 1 -7.57 -10.34 11.14
C MET A 1 -7.33 -8.87 11.39
N SER A 2 -6.85 -8.12 10.39
CA SER A 2 -6.68 -6.67 10.55
C SER A 2 -8.05 -6.02 10.71
N LYS A 3 -8.12 -5.02 11.58
CA LYS A 3 -9.33 -4.22 11.84
C LYS A 3 -9.11 -2.84 11.24
N PHE A 4 -10.19 -2.15 10.90
CA PHE A 4 -10.21 -0.74 10.55
C PHE A 4 -11.14 -0.03 11.51
N TYR A 5 -10.80 1.18 11.95
CA TYR A 5 -11.75 2.03 12.69
C TYR A 5 -12.30 3.08 11.74
N PHE A 6 -13.62 3.20 11.66
CA PHE A 6 -14.25 4.15 10.77
C PHE A 6 -14.25 5.57 11.36
N ASN A 7 -13.66 6.51 10.64
CA ASN A 7 -13.71 7.92 10.96
C ASN A 7 -15.03 8.54 10.50
N HIS A 8 -15.98 8.56 11.44
CA HIS A 8 -17.30 9.09 11.18
C HIS A 8 -17.41 10.62 11.25
N SER A 9 -16.33 11.34 11.57
CA SER A 9 -16.35 12.81 11.59
C SER A 9 -16.67 13.41 10.23
N SER A 10 -16.39 12.68 9.15
CA SER A 10 -16.78 13.02 7.79
C SER A 10 -18.30 13.11 7.58
N LEU A 11 -19.12 12.63 8.52
CA LEU A 11 -20.59 12.67 8.43
C LEU A 11 -21.20 13.85 9.21
N ILE A 12 -20.42 14.51 10.07
CA ILE A 12 -20.91 15.55 10.97
C ILE A 12 -21.42 16.76 10.17
N ASN A 13 -22.59 17.29 10.54
CA ASN A 13 -23.21 18.49 9.96
C ASN A 13 -23.45 18.42 8.44
N LYS A 14 -23.56 17.22 7.86
CA LYS A 14 -23.94 17.04 6.46
C LYS A 14 -25.44 17.16 6.25
N GLU A 15 -25.83 17.53 5.02
CA GLU A 15 -27.23 17.70 4.63
C GLU A 15 -27.61 16.86 3.42
N GLY A 16 -28.90 16.52 3.33
CA GLY A 16 -29.56 16.05 2.11
C GLY A 16 -28.77 15.06 1.24
N PHE A 17 -28.28 15.55 0.10
CA PHE A 17 -27.56 14.76 -0.90
C PHE A 17 -26.16 14.34 -0.44
N ASP A 18 -25.43 15.25 0.23
CA ASP A 18 -24.04 15.02 0.67
C ASP A 18 -23.93 13.88 1.68
N ILE A 19 -24.89 13.78 2.62
CA ILE A 19 -24.93 12.66 3.56
C ILE A 19 -25.23 11.34 2.84
N LYS A 20 -26.09 11.34 1.82
CA LYS A 20 -26.42 10.12 1.05
C LYS A 20 -25.19 9.62 0.29
N ASP A 21 -24.45 10.50 -0.34
CA ASP A 21 -23.24 10.16 -1.09
C ASP A 21 -22.14 9.62 -0.19
N SER A 22 -21.92 10.24 0.97
CA SER A 22 -20.98 9.75 1.98
C SER A 22 -21.34 8.35 2.48
N LEU A 23 -22.63 8.08 2.71
CA LEU A 23 -23.09 6.77 3.14
C LEU A 23 -23.00 5.72 2.01
N ASN A 24 -23.21 6.11 0.76
CA ASN A 24 -22.99 5.22 -0.39
C ASN A 24 -21.52 4.82 -0.53
N GLU A 25 -20.60 5.78 -0.39
CA GLU A 25 -19.17 5.49 -0.38
C GLU A 25 -18.82 4.53 0.79
N LEU A 26 -19.33 4.81 2.00
CA LEU A 26 -19.15 3.92 3.15
C LEU A 26 -19.64 2.50 2.87
N ILE A 27 -20.79 2.33 2.22
CA ILE A 27 -21.34 1.01 1.85
C ILE A 27 -20.40 0.27 0.88
N ASN A 28 -19.84 0.96 -0.10
CA ASN A 28 -18.87 0.36 -1.01
C ASN A 28 -17.63 -0.11 -0.25
N MET A 29 -17.09 0.74 0.62
CA MET A 29 -15.93 0.41 1.45
C MET A 29 -16.20 -0.76 2.40
N ILE A 30 -17.39 -0.83 3.03
CA ILE A 30 -17.83 -1.98 3.84
C ILE A 30 -17.82 -3.26 2.99
N GLY A 31 -18.34 -3.19 1.76
CA GLY A 31 -18.35 -4.32 0.82
C GLY A 31 -16.94 -4.82 0.51
N ILE A 32 -16.00 -3.90 0.24
CA ILE A 32 -14.59 -4.22 -0.04
C ILE A 32 -13.92 -4.87 1.18
N ILE A 33 -14.05 -4.28 2.37
CA ILE A 33 -13.50 -4.80 3.63
C ILE A 33 -14.01 -6.21 3.90
N ARG A 34 -15.34 -6.41 3.83
CA ARG A 34 -15.96 -7.72 4.09
C ARG A 34 -15.53 -8.78 3.10
N LYS A 35 -15.49 -8.46 1.80
CA LYS A 35 -15.03 -9.39 0.74
C LYS A 35 -13.61 -9.89 1.01
N LYS A 36 -12.80 -9.09 1.69
CA LYS A 36 -11.38 -9.34 1.97
C LYS A 36 -11.13 -9.90 3.37
N GLY A 37 -12.18 -10.20 4.13
CA GLY A 37 -12.09 -10.78 5.47
C GLY A 37 -11.59 -9.82 6.54
N TYR A 38 -11.59 -8.52 6.27
CA TYR A 38 -11.31 -7.48 7.27
C TYR A 38 -12.57 -7.15 8.07
N THR A 39 -12.38 -6.45 9.18
CA THR A 39 -13.48 -5.90 10.00
C THR A 39 -13.40 -4.38 10.01
N LEU A 40 -14.55 -3.72 9.94
CA LEU A 40 -14.67 -2.27 10.10
C LEU A 40 -15.46 -2.00 11.37
N ASN A 41 -14.81 -1.41 12.36
CA ASN A 41 -15.39 -1.05 13.63
C ASN A 41 -15.93 0.38 13.58
N PHE A 42 -17.08 0.58 14.19
CA PHE A 42 -17.74 1.88 14.28
C PHE A 42 -17.74 2.38 15.72
N SER A 43 -17.89 3.68 15.89
CA SER A 43 -18.16 4.24 17.22
C SER A 43 -19.44 3.64 17.80
N ASN A 44 -19.44 3.34 19.10
CA ASN A 44 -20.68 3.03 19.82
C ASN A 44 -21.67 4.23 19.83
N ARG A 45 -21.23 5.44 19.48
CA ARG A 45 -22.04 6.66 19.33
C ARG A 45 -22.44 6.96 17.89
N PHE A 46 -22.18 6.06 16.93
CA PHE A 46 -22.46 6.30 15.52
C PHE A 46 -23.93 6.69 15.23
N TRP A 47 -24.90 6.19 16.02
CA TRP A 47 -26.31 6.61 15.94
C TRP A 47 -26.57 8.08 16.24
N SER A 48 -25.76 8.65 17.12
CA SER A 48 -25.95 9.98 17.69
C SER A 48 -25.21 11.08 16.95
N ILE A 49 -24.55 10.74 15.84
CA ILE A 49 -23.81 11.72 15.03
C ILE A 49 -24.77 12.83 14.59
N PRO A 50 -24.46 14.10 14.91
CA PRO A 50 -25.26 15.21 14.48
C PRO A 50 -25.07 15.44 12.98
N ILE A 51 -26.18 15.55 12.27
CA ILE A 51 -26.29 15.99 10.88
C ILE A 51 -27.24 17.18 10.86
N SER A 52 -27.30 17.97 9.80
CA SER A 52 -28.08 19.22 9.87
C SER A 52 -29.58 19.03 10.08
N SER A 53 -30.14 17.89 9.67
CA SER A 53 -31.55 17.54 9.87
C SER A 53 -31.84 16.81 11.20
N GLY A 54 -30.84 16.69 12.08
CA GLY A 54 -30.98 16.02 13.38
C GLY A 54 -29.83 15.05 13.65
N SER A 55 -30.15 13.77 13.76
CA SER A 55 -29.16 12.70 13.97
C SER A 55 -29.06 11.78 12.76
N LEU A 56 -27.93 11.08 12.61
CA LEU A 56 -27.81 10.00 11.62
C LEU A 56 -28.95 8.99 11.77
N ARG A 57 -29.34 8.67 13.01
CA ARG A 57 -30.52 7.85 13.29
C ARG A 57 -31.78 8.38 12.62
N SER A 58 -32.18 9.61 12.94
CA SER A 58 -33.43 10.17 12.42
C SER A 58 -33.45 10.26 10.89
N TYR A 59 -32.29 10.53 10.27
CA TYR A 59 -32.17 10.49 8.82
C TYR A 59 -32.32 9.09 8.23
N LEU A 60 -31.67 8.08 8.78
CA LEU A 60 -31.83 6.70 8.27
C LEU A 60 -33.28 6.21 8.38
N TYR A 61 -33.99 6.60 9.44
CA TYR A 61 -35.42 6.26 9.61
C TYR A 61 -36.37 7.08 8.72
N SER A 62 -35.93 8.22 8.16
CA SER A 62 -36.73 8.97 7.19
C SER A 62 -36.62 8.39 5.77
N LEU A 63 -35.58 7.60 5.48
CA LEU A 63 -35.43 6.89 4.21
C LEU A 63 -36.46 5.75 4.07
N SER A 64 -36.77 5.38 2.82
CA SER A 64 -37.63 4.21 2.53
C SER A 64 -37.08 2.93 3.17
N ASN A 65 -37.98 2.03 3.61
CA ASN A 65 -37.60 0.70 4.11
C ASN A 65 -36.85 -0.15 3.07
N GLN A 66 -36.99 0.17 1.78
CA GLN A 66 -36.29 -0.50 0.68
C GLN A 66 -34.98 0.19 0.30
N ASP A 67 -34.64 1.32 0.92
CA ASP A 67 -33.41 2.04 0.62
C ASP A 67 -32.21 1.22 1.11
N LYS A 68 -31.30 0.91 0.18
CA LYS A 68 -30.08 0.13 0.45
C LYS A 68 -29.22 0.77 1.54
N VAL A 69 -29.17 2.11 1.60
CA VAL A 69 -28.42 2.84 2.62
C VAL A 69 -28.96 2.55 4.00
N ARG A 70 -30.28 2.68 4.16
CA ARG A 70 -30.94 2.35 5.42
C ARG A 70 -30.66 0.92 5.83
N ILE A 71 -30.90 -0.06 4.94
CA ILE A 71 -30.75 -1.47 5.28
C ILE A 71 -29.33 -1.80 5.75
N ILE A 72 -28.31 -1.40 4.98
CA ILE A 72 -26.93 -1.78 5.28
C ILE A 72 -26.41 -1.05 6.50
N ILE A 73 -26.63 0.27 6.60
CA ILE A 73 -26.10 1.08 7.70
C ILE A 73 -26.78 0.71 9.01
N THR A 74 -28.10 0.53 9.04
CA THR A 74 -28.79 0.06 10.27
C THR A 74 -28.32 -1.33 10.69
N SER A 75 -28.12 -2.26 9.75
CA SER A 75 -27.58 -3.60 10.07
C SER A 75 -26.18 -3.54 10.70
N VAL A 76 -25.30 -2.68 10.19
CA VAL A 76 -23.97 -2.42 10.77
C VAL A 76 -24.10 -1.83 12.17
N MET A 77 -25.05 -0.91 12.34
CA MET A 77 -25.29 -0.20 13.60
C MET A 77 -25.98 -1.00 14.68
N ASP A 78 -26.64 -2.10 14.34
CA ASP A 78 -27.29 -3.00 15.31
C ASP A 78 -26.39 -4.19 15.68
N LEU A 79 -25.50 -4.61 14.78
CA LEU A 79 -24.68 -5.81 14.94
C LEU A 79 -23.20 -5.51 15.27
N GLY A 80 -22.74 -4.29 15.02
CA GLY A 80 -21.34 -3.92 15.14
C GLY A 80 -20.45 -4.56 14.05
N PRO A 81 -19.14 -4.66 14.29
CA PRO A 81 -18.42 -4.41 15.55
C PRO A 81 -18.28 -2.92 15.92
N TYR A 82 -18.05 -2.63 17.21
CA TYR A 82 -17.82 -1.26 17.71
C TYR A 82 -16.47 -1.09 18.40
N TYR A 83 -16.02 0.16 18.49
CA TYR A 83 -15.01 0.61 19.45
C TYR A 83 -15.66 1.54 20.49
N GLU A 84 -15.09 1.59 21.69
CA GLU A 84 -15.59 2.40 22.79
C GLU A 84 -14.86 3.74 22.87
N GLU A 85 -15.62 4.81 23.05
CA GLU A 85 -15.08 6.14 23.32
C GLU A 85 -15.30 6.46 24.80
N ASP A 86 -14.22 6.65 25.55
CA ASP A 86 -14.29 7.19 26.90
C ASP A 86 -14.07 8.71 26.85
N PRO A 87 -15.13 9.54 26.99
CA PRO A 87 -15.01 10.98 26.94
C PRO A 87 -14.17 11.58 28.09
N ASN A 88 -13.94 10.80 29.15
CA ASN A 88 -13.20 11.24 30.33
C ASN A 88 -11.73 10.81 30.30
N PHE A 89 -11.33 10.00 29.32
CA PHE A 89 -9.99 9.42 29.23
C PHE A 89 -9.32 9.82 27.92
N TYR A 90 -8.81 11.05 27.89
CA TYR A 90 -7.91 11.53 26.85
C TYR A 90 -6.67 12.12 27.51
N PRO A 91 -5.64 11.30 27.76
CA PRO A 91 -4.35 11.82 28.16
C PRO A 91 -3.83 12.75 27.07
N SER A 92 -2.97 13.69 27.47
CA SER A 92 -2.38 14.66 26.56
C SER A 92 -1.39 13.98 25.62
N LEU A 93 -1.90 13.34 24.55
CA LEU A 93 -1.09 12.75 23.50
C LEU A 93 -0.51 13.85 22.62
N ARG A 94 0.77 13.72 22.28
CA ARG A 94 1.37 14.46 21.19
C ARG A 94 0.92 13.80 19.89
N VAL A 95 0.37 14.60 18.98
CA VAL A 95 -0.15 14.12 17.70
C VAL A 95 0.47 14.94 16.59
N GLU A 96 1.09 14.25 15.63
CA GLU A 96 1.68 14.84 14.44
C GLU A 96 1.13 14.17 13.18
N PRO A 97 0.53 14.92 12.23
CA PRO A 97 0.29 16.36 12.27
C PRO A 97 -0.74 16.77 13.33
N LYS A 98 -0.62 18.02 13.82
CA LYS A 98 -1.44 18.53 14.91
C LYS A 98 -2.92 18.59 14.50
N ILE A 99 -3.78 18.05 15.36
CA ILE A 99 -5.24 18.13 15.26
C ILE A 99 -5.81 18.89 16.47
N GLN A 100 -7.00 19.47 16.32
CA GLN A 100 -7.70 20.13 17.42
C GLN A 100 -8.24 19.08 18.42
N GLY A 101 -7.89 19.22 19.70
CA GLY A 101 -8.08 18.19 20.72
C GLY A 101 -9.53 17.94 21.16
N ASP A 102 -10.47 18.82 20.84
CA ASP A 102 -11.90 18.68 21.13
C ASP A 102 -12.69 18.09 19.94
N THR A 103 -11.99 17.58 18.92
CA THR A 103 -12.63 17.00 17.74
C THR A 103 -12.84 15.49 17.89
N PHE A 104 -13.83 14.98 17.16
CA PHE A 104 -14.02 13.56 16.99
C PHE A 104 -12.76 12.85 16.47
N GLY A 105 -12.08 13.48 15.50
CA GLY A 105 -10.85 12.93 14.93
C GLY A 105 -9.76 12.71 15.98
N TYR A 106 -9.56 13.66 16.90
CA TYR A 106 -8.63 13.48 18.00
C TYR A 106 -9.04 12.33 18.93
N CYS A 107 -10.32 12.27 19.31
CA CYS A 107 -10.83 11.18 20.14
C CYS A 107 -10.57 9.81 19.50
N LEU A 108 -10.83 9.67 18.19
CA LEU A 108 -10.58 8.44 17.46
C LEU A 108 -9.09 8.06 17.45
N LEU A 109 -8.19 9.03 17.26
CA LEU A 109 -6.75 8.77 17.31
C LEU A 109 -6.31 8.29 18.71
N CYS A 110 -6.85 8.89 19.78
CA CYS A 110 -6.60 8.42 21.15
C CYS A 110 -7.08 6.97 21.35
N VAL A 111 -8.29 6.63 20.93
CA VAL A 111 -8.81 5.25 21.02
C VAL A 111 -7.88 4.31 20.25
N CYS A 112 -7.47 4.67 19.03
CA CYS A 112 -6.57 3.86 18.23
C CYS A 112 -5.20 3.64 18.91
N PHE A 113 -4.65 4.66 19.58
CA PHE A 113 -3.40 4.53 20.34
C PHE A 113 -3.51 3.48 21.45
N TYR A 114 -4.58 3.56 22.26
CA TYR A 114 -4.79 2.64 23.38
C TYR A 114 -5.19 1.22 22.96
N ASP A 115 -5.91 1.10 21.85
CA ASP A 115 -6.27 -0.20 21.27
C ASP A 115 -5.14 -0.83 20.43
N LEU A 116 -3.99 -0.15 20.30
CA LEU A 116 -2.89 -0.51 19.39
C LEU A 116 -3.35 -0.73 17.94
N GLN A 117 -4.36 0.04 17.53
CA GLN A 117 -5.01 -0.04 16.24
C GLN A 117 -4.36 0.96 15.26
N THR A 118 -3.78 0.45 14.18
CA THR A 118 -2.96 1.27 13.26
C THR A 118 -3.68 1.69 11.99
N LEU A 119 -4.92 1.26 11.77
CA LEU A 119 -5.68 1.55 10.54
C LEU A 119 -6.99 2.27 10.84
N ILE A 120 -7.13 3.46 10.28
CA ILE A 120 -8.37 4.24 10.20
C ILE A 120 -8.86 4.22 8.75
N LEU A 121 -10.17 4.22 8.56
CA LEU A 121 -10.82 4.42 7.27
C LEU A 121 -11.69 5.69 7.32
N SER A 122 -11.45 6.62 6.40
CA SER A 122 -12.23 7.85 6.25
C SER A 122 -12.91 7.90 4.88
N ASN A 123 -14.03 8.61 4.77
CA ASN A 123 -14.58 9.03 3.47
C ASN A 123 -13.64 10.02 2.76
N ARG A 124 -13.85 10.23 1.45
CA ARG A 124 -13.07 11.21 0.65
C ARG A 124 -13.24 12.66 1.08
N GLU A 125 -14.40 12.99 1.65
CA GLU A 125 -14.71 14.36 2.01
C GLU A 125 -13.92 14.84 3.22
N LYS A 126 -13.69 16.17 3.29
CA LYS A 126 -12.91 16.80 4.35
C LYS A 126 -13.45 16.43 5.72
N ALA A 127 -12.59 15.78 6.49
CA ALA A 127 -12.81 15.42 7.88
C ALA A 127 -11.67 16.01 8.71
N PRO A 128 -11.83 16.19 10.02
CA PRO A 128 -10.72 16.53 10.93
C PRO A 128 -9.45 15.70 10.71
N LEU A 129 -9.58 14.46 10.22
CA LEU A 129 -8.45 13.62 9.83
C LEU A 129 -8.18 13.72 8.31
N GLU A 130 -7.47 14.78 7.89
CA GLU A 130 -7.14 15.03 6.48
C GLU A 130 -5.85 14.35 5.98
N HIS A 131 -4.99 13.90 6.90
CA HIS A 131 -3.69 13.34 6.54
C HIS A 131 -3.75 11.82 6.45
N GLU A 132 -2.92 11.22 5.58
CA GLU A 132 -2.86 9.75 5.42
C GLU A 132 -2.12 9.05 6.56
N GLN A 133 -1.32 9.80 7.34
CA GLN A 133 -0.50 9.27 8.43
C GLN A 133 -0.52 10.22 9.63
N TYR A 134 -0.58 9.62 10.82
CA TYR A 134 -0.48 10.30 12.12
C TYR A 134 0.49 9.56 13.03
N PHE A 135 1.34 10.30 13.73
CA PHE A 135 2.25 9.82 14.76
C PHE A 135 1.73 10.28 16.11
N LEU A 136 1.57 9.33 17.03
CA LEU A 136 1.09 9.57 18.37
C LEU A 136 2.16 9.15 19.38
N ASP A 137 2.31 9.94 20.44
CA ASP A 137 3.32 9.74 21.48
C ASP A 137 2.82 10.26 22.84
N ASP A 138 2.95 9.45 23.89
CA ASP A 138 2.60 9.80 25.27
C ASP A 138 3.83 10.00 26.20
N GLY A 139 5.03 9.92 25.64
CA GLY A 139 6.32 9.97 26.32
C GLY A 139 6.90 8.60 26.66
N GLU A 140 6.08 7.55 26.70
CA GLU A 140 6.51 6.18 26.99
C GLU A 140 6.41 5.26 25.77
N ALA A 141 5.37 5.45 24.96
CA ALA A 141 5.10 4.70 23.75
C ALA A 141 4.79 5.63 22.57
N SER A 142 5.04 5.12 21.37
CA SER A 142 4.64 5.78 20.14
C SER A 142 3.93 4.81 19.19
N LEU A 143 2.99 5.35 18.42
CA LEU A 143 2.22 4.59 17.42
C LEU A 143 2.07 5.40 16.14
N GLU A 144 2.33 4.75 15.01
CA GLU A 144 1.98 5.27 13.69
C GLU A 144 0.61 4.73 13.28
N ILE A 145 -0.31 5.64 12.96
CA ILE A 145 -1.66 5.34 12.50
C ILE A 145 -1.78 5.79 11.06
N LYS A 146 -2.19 4.86 10.19
CA LYS A 146 -2.50 5.13 8.79
C LYS A 146 -4.00 5.38 8.61
N ASN A 147 -4.34 6.53 8.06
CA ASN A 147 -5.69 6.91 7.70
C ASN A 147 -5.90 6.70 6.20
N ILE A 148 -6.69 5.69 5.84
CA ILE A 148 -7.04 5.36 4.47
C ILE A 148 -8.24 6.22 4.07
N ILE A 149 -8.03 7.17 3.16
CA ILE A 149 -9.05 8.15 2.79
C ILE A 149 -9.69 7.76 1.45
N GLY A 150 -10.93 7.28 1.52
CA GLY A 150 -11.75 6.98 0.35
C GLY A 150 -11.62 5.56 -0.20
N GLU A 151 -12.55 5.24 -1.10
CA GLU A 151 -12.65 3.92 -1.72
C GLU A 151 -11.39 3.53 -2.52
N GLU A 152 -10.84 4.45 -3.30
CA GLU A 152 -9.67 4.21 -4.16
C GLU A 152 -8.43 3.85 -3.34
N LYS A 153 -8.14 4.63 -2.28
CA LYS A 153 -7.03 4.37 -1.36
C LYS A 153 -7.23 3.10 -0.54
N LEU A 154 -8.47 2.72 -0.25
CA LEU A 154 -8.76 1.44 0.39
C LEU A 154 -8.45 0.25 -0.53
N ILE A 155 -8.86 0.32 -1.80
CA ILE A 155 -8.54 -0.70 -2.79
C ILE A 155 -7.02 -0.82 -2.94
N GLU A 156 -6.33 0.32 -3.05
CA GLU A 156 -4.88 0.42 -3.10
C GLU A 156 -4.23 -0.25 -1.87
N HIS A 157 -4.64 0.14 -0.67
CA HIS A 157 -4.10 -0.39 0.57
C HIS A 157 -4.28 -1.90 0.69
N ILE A 158 -5.48 -2.41 0.40
CA ILE A 158 -5.77 -3.84 0.44
C ILE A 158 -4.90 -4.58 -0.58
N ARG A 159 -4.84 -4.08 -1.82
CA ARG A 159 -4.02 -4.68 -2.87
C ARG A 159 -2.56 -4.81 -2.45
N TYR A 160 -2.00 -3.81 -1.76
CA TYR A 160 -0.60 -3.81 -1.30
C TYR A 160 -0.36 -4.54 0.04
N SER A 161 -1.43 -4.93 0.73
CA SER A 161 -1.38 -5.63 2.01
C SER A 161 -1.69 -7.13 1.87
N GLU A 162 -2.28 -7.53 0.75
CA GLU A 162 -2.52 -8.94 0.45
C GLU A 162 -1.18 -9.68 0.28
N PRO A 163 -0.95 -10.76 1.03
CA PRO A 163 0.20 -11.61 0.77
C PRO A 163 0.00 -12.30 -0.58
N PHE A 164 1.09 -12.46 -1.32
CA PHE A 164 1.14 -13.37 -2.46
C PHE A 164 1.49 -14.76 -1.94
N ASP A 165 0.82 -15.79 -2.47
CA ASP A 165 1.11 -17.18 -2.09
C ASP A 165 2.23 -17.78 -2.96
N LYS A 166 2.38 -17.26 -4.18
CA LYS A 166 3.38 -17.72 -5.16
C LYS A 166 3.90 -16.57 -6.03
N ILE A 167 5.06 -16.80 -6.64
CA ILE A 167 5.73 -15.76 -7.44
C ILE A 167 5.00 -15.44 -8.76
N GLU A 168 4.21 -16.37 -9.29
CA GLU A 168 3.39 -16.12 -10.48
C GLU A 168 2.37 -15.01 -10.25
N GLU A 169 1.74 -14.97 -9.07
CA GLU A 169 0.76 -13.93 -8.71
C GLU A 169 1.42 -12.54 -8.63
N VAL A 170 2.70 -12.49 -8.21
CA VAL A 170 3.49 -11.26 -8.21
C VAL A 170 3.68 -10.76 -9.63
N PHE A 171 4.07 -11.64 -10.57
CA PHE A 171 4.30 -11.24 -11.96
C PHE A 171 3.01 -10.87 -12.68
N GLU A 172 1.93 -11.64 -12.50
CA GLU A 172 0.61 -11.31 -13.01
C GLU A 172 0.18 -9.92 -12.52
N ARG A 173 0.36 -9.64 -11.22
CA ARG A 173 0.04 -8.32 -10.67
C ARG A 173 0.89 -7.20 -11.25
N ILE A 174 2.19 -7.41 -11.46
CA ILE A 174 3.07 -6.40 -12.07
C ILE A 174 2.62 -6.09 -13.50
N GLU A 175 2.27 -7.11 -14.27
CA GLU A 175 1.80 -6.96 -15.66
C GLU A 175 0.42 -6.27 -15.74
N GLU A 176 -0.43 -6.43 -14.72
CA GLU A 176 -1.68 -5.67 -14.58
C GLU A 176 -1.42 -4.20 -14.20
N ASP A 177 -0.51 -3.97 -13.26
CA ASP A 177 -0.34 -2.65 -12.62
C ASP A 177 0.62 -1.74 -13.39
N SER A 178 1.48 -2.27 -14.26
CA SER A 178 2.36 -1.48 -15.11
C SER A 178 2.42 -2.01 -16.53
N GLN A 179 2.12 -1.12 -17.48
CA GLN A 179 2.37 -1.37 -18.91
C GLN A 179 3.83 -1.11 -19.29
N ARG A 180 4.66 -0.55 -18.40
CA ARG A 180 6.07 -0.26 -18.67
C ARG A 180 7.01 -1.39 -18.26
N ILE A 181 6.59 -2.25 -17.35
CA ILE A 181 7.39 -3.38 -16.88
C ILE A 181 7.05 -4.63 -17.68
N VAL A 182 8.08 -5.30 -18.20
CA VAL A 182 7.96 -6.54 -18.97
C VAL A 182 8.75 -7.64 -18.28
N ILE A 183 8.05 -8.66 -17.79
CA ILE A 183 8.66 -9.85 -17.17
C ILE A 183 8.99 -10.86 -18.27
N LEU A 184 10.28 -11.06 -18.56
CA LEU A 184 10.70 -12.02 -19.58
C LEU A 184 10.47 -13.47 -19.11
N ASP A 185 10.28 -14.38 -20.06
CA ASP A 185 10.13 -15.82 -19.78
C ASP A 185 11.30 -16.41 -18.98
N SER A 186 12.51 -15.88 -19.19
CA SER A 186 13.69 -16.28 -18.42
C SER A 186 13.54 -15.96 -16.93
N ALA A 187 12.98 -14.79 -16.59
CA ALA A 187 12.70 -14.42 -15.20
C ALA A 187 11.61 -15.30 -14.60
N LYS A 188 10.54 -15.59 -15.36
CA LYS A 188 9.49 -16.53 -14.93
C LYS A 188 10.06 -17.92 -14.64
N LYS A 189 10.98 -18.41 -15.48
CA LYS A 189 11.66 -19.72 -15.31
C LYS A 189 12.66 -19.75 -14.15
N SER A 190 13.40 -18.67 -13.90
CA SER A 190 14.32 -18.60 -12.77
C SER A 190 13.55 -18.54 -11.44
N ALA A 191 12.48 -17.75 -11.41
CA ALA A 191 11.65 -17.54 -10.24
C ALA A 191 11.01 -18.83 -9.73
N LYS A 192 10.45 -19.64 -10.65
CA LYS A 192 9.86 -20.96 -10.33
C LYS A 192 10.79 -21.92 -9.59
N ARG A 193 12.10 -21.75 -9.72
CA ARG A 193 13.12 -22.61 -9.10
C ARG A 193 13.71 -22.03 -7.83
N HIS A 194 13.26 -20.84 -7.41
CA HIS A 194 13.81 -20.11 -6.29
C HIS A 194 12.84 -20.09 -5.11
N ASP A 195 13.38 -20.36 -3.91
CA ASP A 195 12.63 -20.16 -2.67
C ASP A 195 12.79 -18.70 -2.21
N PHE A 196 11.70 -17.95 -2.32
CA PHE A 196 11.65 -16.54 -1.93
C PHE A 196 11.52 -16.34 -0.42
N GLN A 197 11.36 -17.40 0.38
CA GLN A 197 11.24 -17.30 1.85
C GLN A 197 10.17 -16.28 2.29
N LYS A 198 9.02 -16.27 1.59
CA LYS A 198 7.90 -15.32 1.78
C LYS A 198 8.20 -13.86 1.40
N ALA A 199 9.31 -13.57 0.73
CA ALA A 199 9.67 -12.21 0.28
C ALA A 199 8.92 -11.76 -0.99
N TYR A 200 7.76 -12.34 -1.32
CA TYR A 200 7.01 -12.03 -2.54
C TYR A 200 6.59 -10.56 -2.61
N ILE A 201 6.13 -9.98 -1.50
CA ILE A 201 5.75 -8.57 -1.45
C ILE A 201 6.95 -7.65 -1.70
N ALA A 202 8.15 -8.02 -1.24
CA ALA A 202 9.37 -7.27 -1.50
C ALA A 202 9.75 -7.34 -2.99
N VAL A 203 9.65 -8.52 -3.61
CA VAL A 203 9.85 -8.66 -5.06
C VAL A 203 8.88 -7.77 -5.84
N TYR A 204 7.60 -7.82 -5.46
CA TYR A 204 6.57 -7.01 -6.09
C TYR A 204 6.87 -5.51 -6.02
N ARG A 205 7.09 -4.98 -4.80
CA ARG A 205 7.34 -3.55 -4.56
C ARG A 205 8.62 -3.06 -5.24
N THR A 206 9.70 -3.85 -5.17
CA THR A 206 10.98 -3.44 -5.75
C THR A 206 10.97 -3.44 -7.27
N ILE A 207 10.25 -4.37 -7.92
CA ILE A 207 10.10 -4.35 -9.38
C ILE A 207 9.27 -3.15 -9.83
N LEU A 208 8.14 -2.86 -9.18
CA LEU A 208 7.33 -1.68 -9.51
C LEU A 208 8.11 -0.38 -9.32
N ALA A 209 8.90 -0.27 -8.26
CA ALA A 209 9.70 0.92 -7.99
C ALA A 209 10.70 1.26 -9.12
N LEU A 210 11.15 0.28 -9.92
CA LEU A 210 12.06 0.55 -11.05
C LEU A 210 11.47 1.53 -12.06
N GLU A 211 10.15 1.55 -12.25
CA GLU A 211 9.49 2.51 -13.14
C GLU A 211 9.64 3.94 -12.62
N GLU A 212 9.31 4.16 -11.35
CA GLU A 212 9.26 5.50 -10.74
C GLU A 212 10.64 6.04 -10.35
N THR A 213 11.61 5.17 -10.13
CA THR A 213 12.97 5.58 -9.79
C THR A 213 13.91 5.46 -10.99
N GLU A 214 14.20 4.24 -11.46
CA GLU A 214 15.30 3.99 -12.39
C GLU A 214 14.97 4.49 -13.80
N LEU A 215 13.80 4.16 -14.33
CA LEU A 215 13.38 4.61 -15.66
C LEU A 215 13.22 6.14 -15.71
N LEU A 216 12.55 6.74 -14.73
CA LEU A 216 12.38 8.20 -14.69
C LEU A 216 13.71 8.95 -14.50
N SER A 217 14.59 8.50 -13.62
CA SER A 217 15.91 9.12 -13.41
C SER A 217 16.74 9.06 -14.70
N LEU A 218 16.77 7.91 -15.39
CA LEU A 218 17.48 7.78 -16.67
C LEU A 218 16.89 8.66 -17.77
N LYS A 219 15.55 8.78 -17.85
CA LYS A 219 14.88 9.70 -18.80
C LYS A 219 15.22 11.16 -18.55
N LYS A 220 15.32 11.57 -17.28
CA LYS A 220 15.72 12.93 -16.89
C LYS A 220 17.21 13.19 -17.09
N LYS A 221 17.98 12.20 -17.52
CA LYS A 221 19.45 12.24 -17.60
C LYS A 221 20.06 12.62 -16.25
N GLU A 222 19.54 12.05 -15.17
CA GLU A 222 20.23 12.08 -13.89
C GLU A 222 21.47 11.18 -14.00
N GLU A 223 22.62 11.81 -14.27
CA GLU A 223 23.84 11.09 -14.68
C GLU A 223 24.62 10.47 -13.51
N GLN A 224 24.29 10.79 -12.26
CA GLN A 224 25.05 10.29 -11.12
C GLN A 224 24.46 8.97 -10.60
N GLU A 225 25.17 7.87 -10.87
CA GLU A 225 24.86 6.51 -10.42
C GLU A 225 24.56 6.44 -8.91
N GLU A 226 25.33 7.16 -8.09
CA GLU A 226 25.16 7.15 -6.64
C GLU A 226 23.82 7.77 -6.20
N SER A 227 23.39 8.85 -6.88
CA SER A 227 22.08 9.46 -6.61
C SER A 227 20.94 8.51 -6.96
N ARG A 228 21.08 7.71 -8.01
CA ARG A 228 20.07 6.73 -8.41
C ARG A 228 19.96 5.59 -7.40
N LYS A 229 21.10 5.07 -6.94
CA LYS A 229 21.15 4.06 -5.87
C LYS A 229 20.52 4.57 -4.57
N ASP A 230 20.89 5.78 -4.15
CA ASP A 230 20.36 6.40 -2.93
C ASP A 230 18.84 6.63 -3.04
N ASN A 231 18.36 7.11 -4.20
CA ASN A 231 16.93 7.28 -4.44
C ASN A 231 16.18 5.94 -4.37
N PHE A 232 16.64 4.90 -5.09
CA PHE A 232 16.02 3.57 -5.06
C PHE A 232 16.02 2.98 -3.64
N PHE A 233 17.11 3.14 -2.90
CA PHE A 233 17.22 2.66 -1.52
C PHE A 233 16.26 3.40 -0.59
N LYS A 234 16.14 4.72 -0.70
CA LYS A 234 15.17 5.51 0.09
C LYS A 234 13.72 5.10 -0.20
N THR A 235 13.40 4.79 -1.45
CA THR A 235 12.06 4.36 -1.86
C THR A 235 11.71 2.96 -1.38
N THR A 236 12.66 2.02 -1.43
CA THR A 236 12.36 0.59 -1.29
C THR A 236 12.97 -0.08 -0.07
N GLY A 237 14.02 0.49 0.52
CA GLY A 237 14.88 -0.13 1.52
C GLY A 237 15.83 -1.20 0.97
N TYR A 238 15.92 -1.36 -0.37
CA TYR A 238 16.78 -2.35 -1.01
C TYR A 238 17.86 -1.71 -1.87
N GLU A 239 19.00 -2.38 -1.99
CA GLU A 239 20.10 -1.91 -2.82
C GLU A 239 19.94 -2.35 -4.27
N ILE A 240 20.33 -1.46 -5.19
CA ILE A 240 20.68 -1.82 -6.58
C ILE A 240 22.19 -1.73 -6.78
N SER A 241 22.73 -2.63 -7.60
CA SER A 241 24.14 -2.60 -7.97
C SER A 241 24.39 -3.16 -9.35
N GLY A 242 25.38 -2.58 -10.04
CA GLY A 242 25.94 -3.13 -11.25
C GLY A 242 26.84 -4.34 -10.98
N GLU A 243 27.07 -5.13 -12.00
CA GLU A 243 28.01 -6.25 -11.96
C GLU A 243 29.46 -5.81 -11.90
N SER A 244 30.28 -6.57 -11.16
CA SER A 244 31.70 -6.24 -11.05
C SER A 244 32.42 -6.40 -12.40
N GLN A 245 33.38 -5.51 -12.68
CA GLN A 245 34.21 -5.63 -13.90
C GLN A 245 34.90 -7.00 -13.99
N LYS A 246 35.28 -7.60 -12.84
CA LYS A 246 35.90 -8.92 -12.79
C LYS A 246 34.94 -10.01 -13.28
N THR A 247 33.68 -9.98 -12.84
CA THR A 247 32.62 -10.87 -13.33
C THR A 247 32.41 -10.68 -14.84
N MET A 248 32.31 -9.43 -15.28
CA MET A 248 31.99 -9.07 -16.66
C MET A 248 33.08 -9.39 -17.69
N ARG A 249 34.34 -9.51 -17.25
CA ARG A 249 35.46 -9.97 -18.09
C ARG A 249 35.42 -11.47 -18.40
N ILE A 250 34.70 -12.28 -17.62
CA ILE A 250 34.61 -13.72 -17.82
C ILE A 250 33.39 -14.03 -18.69
N SER A 251 33.64 -14.51 -19.92
CA SER A 251 32.58 -14.74 -20.93
C SER A 251 31.43 -15.60 -20.43
N LYS A 252 31.71 -16.64 -19.63
CA LYS A 252 30.68 -17.49 -19.01
C LYS A 252 29.70 -16.67 -18.17
N PHE A 253 30.20 -15.87 -17.23
CA PHE A 253 29.35 -15.09 -16.31
C PHE A 253 28.65 -13.94 -17.03
N ARG A 254 29.32 -13.30 -17.99
CA ARG A 254 28.68 -12.28 -18.85
C ARG A 254 27.46 -12.86 -19.58
N ARG A 255 27.60 -14.06 -20.19
CA ARG A 255 26.50 -14.71 -20.92
C ARG A 255 25.27 -15.02 -20.05
N GLU A 256 25.46 -15.30 -18.76
CA GLU A 256 24.33 -15.53 -17.83
C GLU A 256 23.48 -14.27 -17.61
N ARG A 257 24.01 -13.08 -17.91
CA ARG A 257 23.32 -11.78 -17.80
C ARG A 257 22.80 -11.26 -19.13
N GLU A 258 22.97 -12.02 -20.21
CA GLU A 258 22.48 -11.64 -21.53
C GLU A 258 21.12 -12.30 -21.78
N PHE A 259 20.07 -11.49 -21.86
CA PHE A 259 18.70 -11.95 -22.06
C PHE A 259 18.16 -11.41 -23.39
N ASN A 260 17.25 -12.17 -24.01
CA ASN A 260 16.64 -11.76 -25.27
C ASN A 260 15.38 -10.92 -25.02
N ILE A 261 15.41 -9.67 -25.47
CA ILE A 261 14.27 -8.77 -25.50
C ILE A 261 13.61 -8.89 -26.89
N PRO A 262 12.28 -9.06 -26.99
CA PRO A 262 11.61 -9.26 -28.28
C PRO A 262 11.88 -8.18 -29.33
N SER A 263 11.98 -6.91 -28.93
CA SER A 263 12.19 -5.76 -29.82
C SER A 263 13.66 -5.52 -30.19
N SER A 264 14.57 -5.67 -29.22
CA SER A 264 15.98 -5.24 -29.35
C SER A 264 17.00 -6.39 -29.32
N GLY A 265 16.53 -7.64 -29.29
CA GLY A 265 17.39 -8.82 -29.30
C GLY A 265 18.14 -9.02 -27.99
N LYS A 266 19.37 -9.51 -28.08
CA LYS A 266 20.16 -9.88 -26.91
C LYS A 266 20.74 -8.64 -26.21
N GLN A 267 20.26 -8.36 -25.01
CA GLN A 267 20.70 -7.24 -24.18
C GLN A 267 21.36 -7.72 -22.89
N LEU A 268 22.22 -6.86 -22.32
CA LEU A 268 23.00 -7.18 -21.13
C LEU A 268 22.39 -6.52 -19.88
N PHE A 269 22.00 -7.34 -18.91
CA PHE A 269 21.29 -6.93 -17.70
C PHE A 269 22.30 -6.84 -16.54
N GLU A 270 23.15 -5.80 -16.59
CA GLU A 270 24.24 -5.60 -15.63
C GLU A 270 23.73 -5.17 -14.24
N TRP A 271 22.57 -4.53 -14.19
CA TRP A 271 21.99 -4.04 -12.95
C TRP A 271 21.11 -5.08 -12.27
N HIS A 272 21.17 -5.12 -10.94
CA HIS A 272 20.30 -6.00 -10.17
C HIS A 272 19.93 -5.42 -8.81
N ILE A 273 18.74 -5.80 -8.34
CA ILE A 273 18.23 -5.53 -7.01
C ILE A 273 18.66 -6.67 -6.06
N LYS A 274 19.06 -6.34 -4.83
CA LYS A 274 19.35 -7.33 -3.78
C LYS A 274 18.22 -7.40 -2.77
N ILE A 275 17.52 -8.54 -2.70
CA ILE A 275 16.54 -8.82 -1.65
C ILE A 275 17.10 -9.90 -0.74
N GLY A 276 17.54 -9.49 0.45
CA GLY A 276 18.28 -10.35 1.36
C GLY A 276 19.53 -10.97 0.72
N LEU A 277 19.95 -12.11 1.26
CA LEU A 277 21.21 -12.74 0.85
C LEU A 277 21.10 -13.51 -0.48
N LYS A 278 19.92 -14.04 -0.82
CA LYS A 278 19.77 -15.04 -1.88
C LYS A 278 19.04 -14.53 -3.12
N THR A 279 18.17 -13.54 -3.00
CA THR A 279 17.32 -13.10 -4.11
C THR A 279 17.98 -11.95 -4.86
N ARG A 280 18.09 -12.11 -6.17
CA ARG A 280 18.60 -11.12 -7.12
C ARG A 280 17.60 -10.96 -8.25
N ILE A 281 17.32 -9.72 -8.62
CA ILE A 281 16.44 -9.37 -9.73
C ILE A 281 17.26 -8.58 -10.74
N HIS A 282 17.61 -9.20 -11.87
CA HIS A 282 18.35 -8.52 -12.94
C HIS A 282 17.40 -7.82 -13.88
N TYR A 283 17.70 -6.56 -14.17
CA TYR A 283 16.87 -5.71 -15.01
C TYR A 283 17.67 -4.94 -16.07
N TYR A 284 16.95 -4.48 -17.08
CA TYR A 284 17.45 -3.60 -18.13
C TYR A 284 16.41 -2.49 -18.35
N ILE A 285 16.89 -1.25 -18.49
CA ILE A 285 16.03 -0.08 -18.74
C ILE A 285 16.21 0.32 -20.20
N ASP A 286 15.12 0.26 -20.95
CA ASP A 286 15.05 0.77 -22.32
C ASP A 286 14.38 2.14 -22.29
N VAL A 287 15.21 3.18 -22.30
CA VAL A 287 14.77 4.58 -22.23
C VAL A 287 14.04 4.99 -23.51
N GLU A 288 14.37 4.38 -24.66
CA GLU A 288 13.79 4.72 -25.96
C GLU A 288 12.35 4.17 -26.06
N GLU A 289 12.14 2.92 -25.63
CA GLU A 289 10.83 2.28 -25.63
C GLU A 289 9.98 2.57 -24.36
N ASP A 290 10.54 3.32 -23.40
CA ASP A 290 9.91 3.61 -22.10
C ASP A 290 9.55 2.32 -21.32
N LYS A 291 10.48 1.34 -21.31
CA LYS A 291 10.27 0.01 -20.72
C LYS A 291 11.34 -0.37 -19.70
N VAL A 292 10.91 -1.16 -18.72
CA VAL A 292 11.76 -1.90 -17.79
C VAL A 292 11.61 -3.38 -18.09
N TYR A 293 12.71 -4.06 -18.38
CA TYR A 293 12.71 -5.51 -18.63
C TYR A 293 13.30 -6.24 -17.45
N ILE A 294 12.65 -7.32 -17.00
CA ILE A 294 13.16 -8.21 -15.96
C ILE A 294 13.65 -9.51 -16.61
N GLY A 295 14.96 -9.73 -16.59
CA GLY A 295 15.62 -10.86 -17.27
C GLY A 295 15.80 -12.08 -16.37
N HIS A 296 16.02 -11.86 -15.08
CA HIS A 296 16.16 -12.90 -14.08
C HIS A 296 15.58 -12.45 -12.74
N CYS A 297 14.91 -13.35 -12.05
CA CYS A 297 14.40 -13.16 -10.69
C CYS A 297 14.60 -14.47 -9.92
N GLY A 298 15.49 -14.48 -8.93
CA GLY A 298 15.77 -15.70 -8.17
C GLY A 298 17.16 -15.70 -7.55
N CYS A 299 17.82 -16.87 -7.52
CA CYS A 299 19.13 -17.02 -6.91
C CYS A 299 20.20 -16.15 -7.57
N HIS A 300 21.32 -15.92 -6.87
CA HIS A 300 22.48 -15.24 -7.44
C HIS A 300 22.99 -15.96 -8.70
N LEU A 301 23.25 -15.22 -9.78
CA LEU A 301 23.92 -15.76 -10.98
C LEU A 301 25.41 -16.02 -10.69
N GLY A 302 26.09 -16.84 -11.50
CA GLY A 302 27.50 -17.16 -11.29
C GLY A 302 28.39 -15.91 -11.26
N VAL A 303 29.38 -15.90 -10.37
CA VAL A 303 30.40 -14.84 -10.26
C VAL A 303 31.78 -15.43 -9.98
N SER A 304 32.82 -14.65 -10.26
CA SER A 304 34.23 -15.08 -10.17
C SER A 304 34.75 -15.43 -8.76
N SER A 305 34.00 -15.11 -7.71
CA SER A 305 34.36 -15.40 -6.31
C SER A 305 33.60 -16.57 -5.69
N TYR A 306 32.54 -17.06 -6.33
CA TYR A 306 31.81 -18.26 -5.91
C TYR A 306 32.42 -19.49 -6.59
N ASN A 307 33.62 -19.86 -6.16
CA ASN A 307 34.08 -21.23 -6.31
C ASN A 307 33.57 -21.99 -5.08
N SER A 308 32.50 -22.75 -5.26
CA SER A 308 32.23 -23.94 -4.44
C SER A 308 33.02 -25.10 -5.04
#